data_AF-A0A917P1N2-F1
#
_entry.id   AF-A0A917P1N2-F1
#
_cell.length_a   1.000
_cell.length_b   1.000
_cell.length_c   1.000
_cell.angle_alpha   90.00
_cell.angle_beta   90.00
_cell.angle_gamma   90.00
#
_symmetry.space_group_name_H-M   'P 1'
#
loop_
_entity.id
_entity.type
_entity.pdbx_description
1 polymer ?
#
loop_
_entity_poly.entity_id
_entity_poly.type
_entity_poly.pdbx_seq_one_letter_code
_entity_poly.pdbx_strand_id
1 'polypeptide(L)' 'MESTIGLFKTELIKPRRPWKTLSDVELATAEYVDWYNHRRLHGEIGHVPPVEYENNHYLATTKPQVTTNI' A
#
# COMPACT_ATOMS: atom_id res chain seq x y z
N MET A 1 7.94 7.14 -12.29
CA MET A 1 7.57 6.47 -11.04
C MET A 1 7.36 7.55 -9.99
N GLU A 2 6.14 7.77 -9.55
CA GLU A 2 5.89 8.58 -8.36
C GLU A 2 6.16 7.72 -7.13
N SER A 3 6.82 8.28 -6.11
CA SER A 3 7.01 7.55 -4.86
C SER A 3 5.70 7.51 -4.06
N THR A 4 5.52 6.47 -3.24
CA THR A 4 4.37 6.35 -2.32
C THR A 4 4.15 7.61 -1.48
N ILE A 5 5.25 8.24 -1.03
CA ILE A 5 5.17 9.50 -0.27
C ILE A 5 4.76 10.69 -1.15
N GLY A 6 5.11 10.69 -2.44
CA GLY A 6 4.63 11.66 -3.43
C GLY A 6 3.12 11.56 -3.63
N LEU A 7 2.63 10.34 -3.84
CA LEU A 7 1.19 10.03 -3.95
C LEU A 7 0.44 10.43 -2.69
N PHE A 8 0.92 10.03 -1.51
CA PHE A 8 0.34 10.43 -0.22
C PHE A 8 0.20 11.95 -0.09
N LYS A 9 1.25 12.70 -0.45
CA LYS A 9 1.19 14.17 -0.40
C LYS A 9 0.18 14.74 -1.39
N THR A 10 0.10 14.19 -2.59
CA THR A 10 -0.76 14.69 -3.68
C THR A 10 -2.23 14.33 -3.50
N GLU A 11 -2.53 13.11 -3.02
CA GLU A 11 -3.90 12.59 -2.91
C GLU A 11 -4.55 12.88 -1.54
N LEU A 12 -3.77 12.85 -0.45
CA LEU A 12 -4.28 13.08 0.89
C LEU A 12 -3.99 14.49 1.40
N ILE A 13 -2.71 14.86 1.46
CA ILE A 13 -2.27 16.01 2.26
C ILE A 13 -2.58 17.35 1.59
N LYS A 14 -2.30 17.51 0.29
CA LYS A 14 -2.53 18.78 -0.44
C LYS A 14 -4.02 19.10 -0.61
N PRO A 15 -4.91 18.15 -1.01
CA PRO A 15 -6.31 18.48 -1.30
C PRO A 15 -7.14 18.83 -0.06
N ARG A 16 -6.75 18.33 1.11
CA ARG A 16 -7.49 18.51 2.37
C ARG A 16 -6.98 19.67 3.25
N ARG A 17 -6.13 20.56 2.71
CA ARG A 17 -5.67 21.74 3.44
C ARG A 17 -6.76 22.82 3.52
N PRO A 18 -6.80 23.64 4.58
CA PRO A 18 -5.95 23.58 5.77
C PRO A 18 -6.42 22.50 6.76
N TRP A 19 -5.47 21.87 7.44
CA TRP A 19 -5.74 20.92 8.53
C TRP A 19 -5.91 21.68 9.84
N LYS A 20 -6.92 21.32 10.63
CA LYS A 20 -7.28 22.03 11.86
C LYS A 20 -6.48 21.53 13.07
N THR A 21 -6.35 20.21 13.18
CA THR A 21 -5.60 19.55 14.27
C THR A 21 -4.69 18.46 13.75
N LEU A 22 -3.74 18.03 14.58
CA LEU A 22 -2.90 16.86 14.29
C LEU A 22 -3.75 15.59 14.20
N SER A 23 -4.75 15.44 15.08
CA SER A 23 -5.62 14.26 15.12
C SER A 23 -6.44 14.07 13.85
N ASP A 24 -6.85 15.16 13.18
CA ASP A 24 -7.49 15.08 11.86
C ASP A 24 -6.56 14.46 10.82
N VAL A 25 -5.27 14.82 10.85
CA VAL A 25 -4.25 14.30 9.94
C VAL A 25 -3.96 12.83 10.24
N GLU A 26 -3.87 12.46 11.51
CA GLU A 26 -3.64 11.08 11.93
C GLU A 26 -4.78 10.16 11.49
N LEU A 27 -6.03 10.57 11.73
CA LEU A 27 -7.20 9.80 11.30
C LEU A 27 -7.24 9.65 9.78
N ALA A 28 -7.09 10.76 9.04
CA ALA A 28 -7.10 10.72 7.59
C ALA A 28 -5.94 9.89 7.01
N THR A 29 -4.79 9.85 7.71
CA THR A 29 -3.66 9.01 7.33
C THR A 29 -3.99 7.53 7.54
N ALA A 30 -4.60 7.16 8.66
CA ALA A 30 -5.03 5.80 8.91
C ALA A 30 -6.05 5.31 7.86
N GLU A 31 -7.05 6.14 7.53
CA GLU A 31 -8.03 5.85 6.48
C GLU A 31 -7.37 5.71 5.10
N TYR A 32 -6.41 6.58 4.78
CA TYR A 32 -5.67 6.52 3.53
C TYR A 32 -4.83 5.25 3.43
N VAL A 33 -4.15 4.84 4.50
CA VAL A 33 -3.33 3.62 4.54
C VAL A 33 -4.20 2.38 4.36
N ASP A 34 -5.34 2.31 5.03
CA ASP A 34 -6.32 1.23 4.83
C ASP A 34 -6.77 1.16 3.38
N TRP A 35 -7.22 2.28 2.80
CA TRP A 35 -7.62 2.32 1.40
C TRP A 35 -6.47 1.93 0.46
N TYR A 36 -5.26 2.45 0.68
CA TYR A 36 -4.10 2.18 -0.15
C TYR A 36 -3.74 0.69 -0.16
N ASN A 37 -3.76 0.04 1.00
CA ASN A 37 -3.33 -1.35 1.11
C ASN A 37 -4.42 -2.36 0.71
N HIS A 38 -5.68 -2.06 1.03
CA HIS A 38 -6.77 -3.03 0.88
C HIS A 38 -7.65 -2.79 -0.35
N ARG A 39 -7.65 -1.59 -0.93
CA ARG A 39 -8.62 -1.19 -1.97
C ARG A 39 -7.99 -0.58 -3.21
N ARG A 40 -6.82 0.04 -3.12
CA ARG A 40 -6.14 0.65 -4.27
C ARG A 40 -5.58 -0.43 -5.21
N LEU A 41 -6.05 -0.43 -6.45
CA LEU A 41 -5.49 -1.29 -7.49
C LEU A 41 -4.20 -0.67 -8.03
N HIS A 42 -3.13 -1.44 -8.06
CA HIS A 42 -1.82 -0.94 -8.45
C HIS A 42 -1.34 -1.66 -9.72
N GLY A 43 -1.21 -0.91 -10.81
CA GLY A 43 -0.90 -1.46 -12.15
C GLY A 43 0.42 -2.21 -12.21
N GLU A 44 1.45 -1.73 -11.52
CA GLU A 44 2.78 -2.37 -11.53
C GLU A 44 2.83 -3.75 -10.86
N ILE A 45 1.87 -4.08 -9.99
CA ILE A 45 1.79 -5.36 -9.29
C ILE A 45 0.68 -6.27 -9.84
N GLY A 46 0.22 -6.02 -11.06
CA GLY A 46 -0.80 -6.84 -11.72
C GLY A 46 -2.24 -6.44 -11.39
N HIS A 47 -2.46 -5.16 -11.04
CA HIS A 47 -3.80 -4.60 -10.80
C HIS A 47 -4.54 -5.24 -9.61
N VAL A 48 -3.80 -5.64 -8.58
CA VAL A 48 -4.32 -6.12 -7.30
C VAL A 48 -4.01 -5.10 -6.19
N PRO A 49 -4.74 -5.13 -5.06
CA PRO A 49 -4.36 -4.44 -3.85
C PRO A 49 -2.98 -4.89 -3.32
N PRO A 50 -2.18 -3.98 -2.74
CA PRO A 50 -0.88 -4.32 -2.17
C PRO A 50 -0.91 -5.49 -1.19
N VAL A 51 -1.95 -5.58 -0.34
CA VAL A 51 -2.08 -6.68 0.64
C VAL A 51 -2.22 -8.05 -0.04
N GLU A 52 -2.90 -8.14 -1.17
CA GLU A 52 -3.04 -9.40 -1.90
C GLU A 52 -1.72 -9.81 -2.56
N TYR A 53 -1.00 -8.84 -3.12
CA TYR A 53 0.33 -9.07 -3.67
C TYR A 53 1.30 -9.56 -2.61
N GLU A 54 1.32 -8.92 -1.44
CA GLU A 54 2.17 -9.29 -0.31
C GLU A 54 1.83 -10.69 0.22
N ASN A 55 0.54 -11.00 0.42
CA ASN A 55 0.10 -12.33 0.81
C ASN A 55 0.55 -13.41 -0.18
N ASN A 56 0.38 -13.16 -1.49
CA ASN A 56 0.80 -14.09 -2.53
C ASN A 56 2.32 -14.30 -2.52
N HIS A 57 3.09 -13.23 -2.30
CA HIS A 57 4.54 -13.31 -2.16
C HIS A 57 4.93 -14.19 -0.97
N TYR A 58 4.35 -13.97 0.22
CA TYR A 58 4.63 -14.81 1.39
C TYR A 58 4.20 -16.26 1.21
N LEU A 59 3.05 -16.54 0.57
CA LEU A 59 2.63 -17.90 0.25
C LEU A 59 3.59 -18.60 -0.72
N ALA A 60 4.16 -17.87 -1.68
CA ALA A 60 5.14 -18.41 -2.62
C ALA A 60 6.50 -18.68 -1.95
N THR A 61 6.95 -17.79 -1.07
CA THR A 61 8.24 -17.94 -0.37
C THR A 61 8.19 -18.95 0.77
N THR A 62 7.02 -19.21 1.36
CA THR A 62 6.84 -20.20 2.45
C THR A 62 6.64 -21.63 1.92
N LYS A 63 6.52 -21.83 0.59
CA LYS A 63 6.68 -23.17 0.01
C LYS A 63 8.13 -23.60 0.19
N PRO A 64 8.42 -24.76 0.80
CA PRO A 64 9.80 -25.25 0.85
C PRO A 64 10.30 -25.35 -0.58
N GLN A 65 11.34 -24.58 -0.88
CA GLN A 65 12.15 -24.76 -2.08
C GLN A 65 12.76 -26.16 -1.94
N VAL A 66 12.09 -27.18 -2.49
CA VAL A 66 12.68 -28.51 -2.60
C VAL A 66 13.86 -28.36 -3.56
N THR A 67 15.04 -28.15 -2.99
CA THR A 67 16.31 -28.26 -3.70
C THR A 67 16.51 -29.73 -4.01
N THR A 68 15.95 -30.21 -5.11
CA THR A 68 16.38 -31.46 -5.73
C THR A 68 17.72 -31.19 -6.41
N ASN A 69 18.80 -31.28 -5.63
CA ASN A 69 20.12 -31.48 -6.20
C ASN A 69 20.19 -32.93 -6.69
N ILE A 70 20.24 -33.11 -8.01
CA ILE A 70 20.63 -34.37 -8.66
C ILE A 70 22.16 -34.34 -8.81
#